data_AF-A0A2V6RS74-F1
#
_entry.id   AF-A0A2V6RS74-F1
#
_cell.length_a   1.000
_cell.length_b   1.000
_cell.length_c   1.000
_cell.angle_alpha   90.00
_cell.angle_beta   90.00
_cell.angle_gamma   90.00
#
_symmetry.space_group_name_H-M   'P 1'
#
loop_
_entity.id
_entity.type
_entity.pdbx_description
1 polymer ?
#
loop_
_entity_poly.entity_id
_entity_poly.type
_entity_poly.pdbx_seq_one_letter_code
_entity_poly.pdbx_strand_id
1 'polypeptide(L)'
;MGTGQKGSRPGYSGTAGLLTRRVAMGRKGEAARRAHAVVTSLLIALLVIPLWAAWGLAPQAPLSGPIPTDPGLKVAFIGDTANGTDFRSVLTLIKSEGAHMVLHQGDFDYGSNPAAFFSTIDSVLGANFPYFASIGNHDTGSWNTGCSDADGCYAQFLKDRMARIGAEPDGPDLNDEMYSVTYRGLKMVFVGQDSVSAGDNTYAPYIRAQLSDDDHVWKICSWHKDQNAMQVGGKGDEMGWKVYETCKDLGAIIATAHEHSYHRTKTLTSIENQIVDSACPDPTTLCVARGTSGKSFVFVSGLGGNSVRDQVRCLPSTYPYGCKGEWAKIYTSTQGATFGALFIVFNVNGDPRKAHGYFKNVVGQVIDEFDVTVAASPSGIPAAPSGLSLR
;
A
#
# COMPACT_ATOMS: atom_id res chain seq x y z
N MET A 1 -24.05 27.68 -43.15
CA MET A 1 -24.46 29.08 -42.91
C MET A 1 -25.88 29.04 -42.34
N GLY A 2 -26.14 29.76 -41.23
CA GLY A 2 -27.45 29.80 -40.56
C GLY A 2 -28.54 30.46 -41.42
N THR A 3 -29.76 30.73 -40.97
CA THR A 3 -30.31 31.04 -39.64
C THR A 3 -31.83 31.20 -39.80
N GLY A 4 -32.61 31.12 -38.72
CA GLY A 4 -33.90 31.85 -38.60
C GLY A 4 -34.93 31.10 -37.75
N GLN A 5 -34.99 31.27 -36.42
CA GLN A 5 -35.56 32.35 -35.60
C GLN A 5 -37.08 32.27 -35.30
N LYS A 6 -37.34 32.14 -33.98
CA LYS A 6 -38.20 32.97 -33.10
C LYS A 6 -39.71 32.73 -32.96
N GLY A 7 -40.07 32.60 -31.67
CA GLY A 7 -41.16 33.33 -30.99
C GLY A 7 -42.38 32.48 -30.61
N SER A 8 -43.18 32.72 -29.57
CA SER A 8 -43.20 33.63 -28.42
C SER A 8 -44.43 33.26 -27.56
N ARG A 9 -44.25 32.86 -26.29
CA ARG A 9 -44.99 33.30 -25.06
C ARG A 9 -46.55 33.15 -24.94
N PRO A 10 -47.18 33.37 -23.76
CA PRO A 10 -47.90 32.33 -23.00
C PRO A 10 -49.39 32.63 -22.70
N GLY A 11 -50.09 31.72 -21.99
CA GLY A 11 -51.45 31.94 -21.46
C GLY A 11 -51.76 31.10 -20.22
N TYR A 12 -52.24 31.76 -19.17
CA TYR A 12 -52.58 31.30 -17.82
C TYR A 12 -54.11 31.09 -17.66
N SER A 13 -54.54 30.15 -16.80
CA SER A 13 -55.82 30.08 -16.03
C SER A 13 -56.11 28.60 -15.70
N GLY A 14 -56.49 28.13 -14.50
CA GLY A 14 -56.83 28.76 -13.24
C GLY A 14 -57.25 27.71 -12.18
N THR A 15 -57.24 28.16 -10.92
CA THR A 15 -58.10 27.79 -9.77
C THR A 15 -57.98 26.44 -9.00
N ALA A 16 -57.50 26.61 -7.75
CA ALA A 16 -58.20 26.39 -6.47
C ALA A 16 -58.11 25.03 -5.73
N GLY A 17 -57.76 25.11 -4.44
CA GLY A 17 -57.87 24.02 -3.47
C GLY A 17 -57.11 24.28 -2.16
N LEU A 18 -57.59 25.22 -1.34
CA LEU A 18 -57.06 25.62 -0.03
C LEU A 18 -57.50 24.62 1.06
N LEU A 19 -56.60 24.17 1.95
CA LEU A 19 -56.98 23.56 3.23
C LEU A 19 -56.06 24.05 4.37
N THR A 20 -56.72 24.48 5.42
CA THR A 20 -56.30 25.42 6.45
C THR A 20 -55.72 24.72 7.68
N ARG A 21 -54.74 25.37 8.31
CA ARG A 21 -54.29 25.12 9.70
C ARG A 21 -55.45 25.27 10.69
N ARG A 22 -55.49 24.40 11.71
CA ARG A 22 -56.00 24.75 13.05
C ARG A 22 -55.04 24.31 14.14
N VAL A 23 -54.68 25.29 14.96
CA VAL A 23 -54.05 25.19 16.27
C VAL A 23 -55.16 25.00 17.31
N ALA A 24 -54.93 24.18 18.34
CA ALA A 24 -55.70 24.22 19.58
C ALA A 24 -54.74 24.21 20.77
N MET A 25 -54.98 25.15 21.69
CA MET A 25 -54.25 25.47 22.92
C MET A 25 -55.13 25.15 24.14
N GLY A 26 -54.51 24.87 25.29
CA GLY A 26 -55.10 24.95 26.63
C GLY A 26 -55.08 23.61 27.38
N ARG A 27 -54.73 23.49 28.66
CA ARG A 27 -54.62 24.46 29.78
C ARG A 27 -53.95 23.71 30.96
N LYS A 28 -52.78 24.13 31.48
CA LYS A 28 -52.52 24.89 32.73
C LYS A 28 -53.26 24.47 34.03
N GLY A 29 -52.46 24.24 35.08
CA GLY A 29 -52.78 24.27 36.52
C GLY A 29 -52.12 23.08 37.26
N GLU A 30 -51.39 23.19 38.35
CA GLU A 30 -51.05 24.31 39.23
C GLU A 30 -49.95 23.86 40.22
N ALA A 31 -49.13 24.81 40.67
CA ALA A 31 -48.02 24.61 41.61
C ALA A 31 -48.40 25.11 43.01
N ALA A 32 -47.94 24.42 44.06
CA ALA A 32 -47.80 24.88 45.46
C ALA A 32 -47.39 23.67 46.33
N ARG A 33 -46.44 23.67 47.27
CA ARG A 33 -45.86 24.72 48.12
C ARG A 33 -44.45 24.29 48.59
N ARG A 34 -43.63 25.30 48.84
CA ARG A 34 -42.32 25.26 49.52
C ARG A 34 -42.47 24.97 51.02
N ALA A 35 -41.47 24.29 51.60
CA ALA A 35 -40.93 24.64 52.92
C ALA A 35 -39.45 24.23 52.99
N HIS A 36 -38.59 25.17 53.36
CA HIS A 36 -37.16 24.99 53.58
C HIS A 36 -36.90 24.23 54.89
N ALA A 37 -35.93 23.31 54.87
CA ALA A 37 -35.09 23.05 56.03
C ALA A 37 -33.65 22.83 55.55
N VAL A 38 -32.76 23.58 56.18
CA VAL A 38 -31.34 23.75 55.88
C VAL A 38 -30.54 22.65 56.61
N VAL A 39 -29.67 21.97 55.85
CA VAL A 39 -28.38 21.36 56.23
C VAL A 39 -28.36 20.35 57.39
N THR A 40 -28.02 19.11 57.07
CA THR A 40 -26.93 18.39 57.77
C THR A 40 -26.34 17.33 56.86
N SER A 41 -25.05 17.49 56.58
CA SER A 41 -24.23 16.64 55.74
C SER A 41 -23.99 15.27 56.39
N LEU A 42 -24.26 14.18 55.67
CA LEU A 42 -23.57 12.90 55.85
C LEU A 42 -23.59 12.15 54.52
N LEU A 43 -22.48 12.29 53.78
CA LEU A 43 -22.13 11.49 52.61
C LEU A 43 -21.92 10.03 53.05
N ILE A 44 -22.89 9.16 52.76
CA ILE A 44 -22.65 7.72 52.68
C ILE A 44 -22.26 7.44 51.22
N ALA A 45 -20.98 7.60 50.91
CA ALA A 45 -20.40 7.02 49.70
C ALA A 45 -20.27 5.51 49.95
N LEU A 46 -21.23 4.74 49.44
CA LEU A 46 -21.13 3.29 49.34
C LEU A 46 -19.91 2.94 48.49
N LEU A 47 -18.87 2.46 49.16
CA LEU A 47 -17.74 1.73 48.58
C LEU A 47 -18.27 0.46 47.90
N VAL A 48 -18.62 0.55 46.63
CA VAL A 48 -18.61 -0.62 45.75
C VAL A 48 -17.14 -0.87 45.40
N ILE A 49 -16.49 -1.71 46.19
CA ILE A 49 -15.16 -2.23 45.87
C ILE A 49 -15.35 -3.15 44.65
N PRO A 50 -14.74 -2.90 43.49
CA PRO A 50 -14.71 -3.90 42.44
C PRO A 50 -13.78 -5.02 42.91
N LEU A 51 -14.38 -6.18 43.19
CA LEU A 51 -13.71 -7.48 43.38
C LEU A 51 -13.04 -7.94 42.08
N TRP A 52 -12.06 -7.18 41.59
CA TRP A 52 -11.25 -7.52 40.41
C TRP A 52 -9.78 -7.72 40.82
N ALA A 53 -9.45 -7.52 42.10
CA ALA A 53 -8.12 -7.69 42.66
C ALA A 53 -7.86 -9.12 43.22
N ALA A 54 -8.37 -10.16 42.56
CA ALA A 54 -8.11 -11.56 42.94
C ALA A 54 -7.61 -12.45 41.79
N TRP A 55 -7.48 -11.92 40.58
CA TRP A 55 -6.86 -12.61 39.45
C TRP A 55 -5.88 -11.61 38.86
N GLY A 56 -4.59 -11.76 39.19
CA GLY A 56 -3.51 -10.82 38.86
C GLY A 56 -3.17 -10.72 37.37
N LEU A 57 -4.14 -10.40 36.53
CA LEU A 57 -3.91 -9.92 35.18
C LEU A 57 -3.86 -8.40 35.26
N ALA A 58 -2.66 -7.88 35.53
CA ALA A 58 -2.37 -6.50 35.19
C ALA A 58 -2.72 -6.28 33.71
N PRO A 59 -3.30 -5.14 33.31
CA PRO A 59 -3.34 -4.77 31.90
C PRO A 59 -1.90 -4.81 31.40
N GLN A 60 -1.59 -5.74 30.48
CA GLN A 60 -0.28 -5.78 29.86
C GLN A 60 -0.09 -4.42 29.20
N ALA A 61 0.95 -3.69 29.64
CA ALA A 61 1.45 -2.57 28.86
C ALA A 61 1.67 -3.09 27.43
N PRO A 62 1.29 -2.33 26.38
CA PRO A 62 1.60 -2.74 25.01
C PRO A 62 3.08 -3.09 24.95
N LEU A 63 3.39 -4.26 24.38
CA LEU A 63 4.76 -4.72 24.20
C LEU A 63 5.53 -3.63 23.46
N SER A 64 6.29 -2.83 24.20
CA SER A 64 7.15 -1.79 23.65
C SER A 64 8.34 -2.48 22.98
N GLY A 65 8.20 -2.78 21.70
CA GLY A 65 9.18 -3.52 20.93
C GLY A 65 8.78 -3.60 19.45
N PRO A 66 9.76 -3.81 18.56
CA PRO A 66 9.50 -3.89 17.14
C PRO A 66 8.57 -5.09 16.83
N ILE A 67 7.59 -4.89 15.94
CA ILE A 67 6.62 -5.91 15.55
C ILE A 67 7.21 -6.72 14.39
N PRO A 68 7.60 -7.99 14.60
CA PRO A 68 8.17 -8.81 13.54
C PRO A 68 7.08 -9.37 12.62
N THR A 69 7.47 -9.78 11.42
CA THR A 69 6.64 -10.67 10.59
C THR A 69 6.63 -12.07 11.20
N ASP A 70 5.65 -12.88 10.80
CA ASP A 70 5.71 -14.33 11.05
C ASP A 70 7.03 -14.92 10.52
N PRO A 71 7.65 -15.89 11.24
CA PRO A 71 8.85 -16.58 10.77
C PRO A 71 8.64 -17.22 9.39
N GLY A 72 9.55 -16.94 8.46
CA GLY A 72 9.50 -17.48 7.10
C GLY A 72 8.36 -16.93 6.24
N LEU A 73 7.81 -15.74 6.53
CA LEU A 73 6.78 -15.11 5.70
C LEU A 73 7.31 -14.86 4.28
N LYS A 74 7.03 -15.77 3.36
CA LYS A 74 7.28 -15.64 1.92
C LYS A 74 6.21 -14.80 1.21
N VAL A 75 6.64 -13.73 0.55
CA VAL A 75 5.81 -12.80 -0.22
C VAL A 75 6.26 -12.81 -1.67
N ALA A 76 5.31 -12.88 -2.62
CA ALA A 76 5.59 -12.72 -4.05
C ALA A 76 5.22 -11.31 -4.52
N PHE A 77 6.05 -10.74 -5.40
CA PHE A 77 5.87 -9.41 -5.99
C PHE A 77 5.82 -9.51 -7.51
N ILE A 78 4.77 -8.96 -8.10
CA ILE A 78 4.48 -9.01 -9.55
C ILE A 78 3.81 -7.72 -10.00
N GLY A 79 3.88 -7.44 -11.29
CA GLY A 79 3.14 -6.38 -11.98
C GLY A 79 2.98 -6.71 -13.45
N ASP A 80 2.13 -5.95 -14.15
CA ASP A 80 2.01 -6.00 -15.61
C ASP A 80 1.64 -7.41 -16.10
N THR A 81 0.52 -7.94 -15.61
CA THR A 81 0.21 -9.37 -15.78
C THR A 81 -0.56 -9.70 -17.05
N ALA A 82 -1.47 -8.81 -17.47
CA ALA A 82 -2.60 -9.17 -18.33
C ALA A 82 -3.40 -10.35 -17.74
N ASN A 83 -4.38 -10.88 -18.49
CA ASN A 83 -5.15 -12.06 -18.07
C ASN A 83 -4.98 -13.23 -19.06
N GLY A 84 -3.73 -13.66 -19.26
CA GLY A 84 -3.34 -14.68 -20.24
C GLY A 84 -2.74 -15.97 -19.64
N THR A 85 -2.23 -16.84 -20.51
CA THR A 85 -1.53 -18.08 -20.13
C THR A 85 -0.24 -17.82 -19.37
N ASP A 86 0.45 -16.73 -19.67
CA ASP A 86 1.69 -16.33 -19.01
C ASP A 86 1.43 -15.91 -17.55
N PHE A 87 0.39 -15.11 -17.31
CA PHE A 87 -0.05 -14.79 -15.95
C PHE A 87 -0.42 -16.05 -15.16
N ARG A 88 -1.14 -17.00 -15.75
CA ARG A 88 -1.45 -18.28 -15.10
C ARG A 88 -0.19 -19.07 -14.77
N SER A 89 0.85 -18.99 -15.60
CA SER A 89 2.15 -19.62 -15.35
C SER A 89 2.87 -18.96 -14.16
N VAL A 90 2.83 -17.63 -14.06
CA VAL A 90 3.36 -16.88 -12.91
C VAL A 90 2.59 -17.21 -11.63
N LEU A 91 1.26 -17.26 -11.66
CA LEU A 91 0.44 -17.69 -10.51
C LEU A 91 0.76 -19.13 -10.09
N THR A 92 0.99 -20.03 -11.06
CA THR A 92 1.37 -21.42 -10.78
C THR A 92 2.76 -21.50 -10.15
N LEU A 93 3.71 -20.68 -10.62
CA LEU A 93 5.02 -20.52 -9.99
C LEU A 93 4.87 -20.06 -8.54
N ILE A 94 4.11 -18.99 -8.28
CA ILE A 94 3.84 -18.47 -6.93
C ILE A 94 3.26 -19.54 -6.01
N LYS A 95 2.30 -20.32 -6.50
CA LYS A 95 1.72 -21.45 -5.77
C LYS A 95 2.76 -22.51 -5.46
N SER A 96 3.58 -22.89 -6.45
CA SER A 96 4.60 -23.92 -6.31
C SER A 96 5.73 -23.54 -5.35
N GLU A 97 6.06 -22.25 -5.29
CA GLU A 97 7.02 -21.69 -4.32
C GLU A 97 6.44 -21.59 -2.92
N GLY A 98 5.13 -21.83 -2.72
CA GLY A 98 4.49 -21.75 -1.42
C GLY A 98 4.52 -20.33 -0.84
N ALA A 99 4.36 -19.31 -1.70
CA ALA A 99 4.19 -17.95 -1.22
C ALA A 99 2.94 -17.85 -0.35
N HIS A 100 3.00 -17.05 0.71
CA HIS A 100 1.87 -16.85 1.61
C HIS A 100 0.94 -15.73 1.16
N MET A 101 1.45 -14.80 0.35
CA MET A 101 0.70 -13.67 -0.18
C MET A 101 1.37 -13.08 -1.41
N VAL A 102 0.59 -12.32 -2.18
CA VAL A 102 1.04 -11.55 -3.34
C VAL A 102 0.84 -10.05 -3.10
N LEU A 103 1.83 -9.26 -3.49
CA LEU A 103 1.69 -7.83 -3.73
C LEU A 103 1.79 -7.58 -5.24
N HIS A 104 0.72 -7.06 -5.84
CA HIS A 104 0.62 -6.73 -7.26
C HIS A 104 0.81 -5.22 -7.46
N GLN A 105 1.91 -4.81 -8.10
CA GLN A 105 2.25 -3.41 -8.36
C GLN A 105 1.51 -2.82 -9.57
N GLY A 106 0.20 -3.08 -9.73
CA GLY A 106 -0.65 -2.48 -10.78
C GLY A 106 -0.54 -3.09 -12.18
N ASP A 107 -1.41 -2.60 -13.07
CA ASP A 107 -1.63 -3.06 -14.44
C ASP A 107 -2.07 -4.53 -14.51
N PHE A 108 -3.34 -4.74 -14.17
CA PHE A 108 -3.90 -6.06 -13.92
C PHE A 108 -4.15 -6.85 -15.21
N ASP A 109 -5.26 -6.61 -15.89
CA ASP A 109 -5.68 -7.44 -17.03
C ASP A 109 -5.51 -6.78 -18.41
N TYR A 110 -5.28 -5.46 -18.46
CA TYR A 110 -5.23 -4.64 -19.67
C TYR A 110 -6.51 -4.68 -20.54
N GLY A 111 -7.59 -5.27 -20.03
CA GLY A 111 -8.86 -5.47 -20.71
C GLY A 111 -10.07 -4.90 -19.98
N SER A 112 -9.90 -4.33 -18.77
CA SER A 112 -11.00 -3.83 -17.93
C SER A 112 -12.03 -4.92 -17.64
N ASN A 113 -11.59 -6.10 -17.17
CA ASN A 113 -12.50 -7.16 -16.74
C ASN A 113 -12.14 -7.68 -15.34
N PRO A 114 -12.47 -6.92 -14.28
CA PRO A 114 -12.09 -7.28 -12.91
C PRO A 114 -12.59 -8.66 -12.49
N ALA A 115 -13.84 -9.02 -12.83
CA ALA A 115 -14.40 -10.33 -12.51
C ALA A 115 -13.57 -11.50 -13.09
N ALA A 116 -13.22 -11.44 -14.38
CA ALA A 116 -12.42 -12.48 -15.01
C ALA A 116 -10.99 -12.51 -14.47
N PHE A 117 -10.40 -11.35 -14.18
CA PHE A 117 -9.07 -11.26 -13.58
C PHE A 117 -9.00 -11.94 -12.21
N PHE A 118 -9.91 -11.59 -11.30
CA PHE A 118 -9.96 -12.21 -9.98
C PHE A 118 -10.39 -13.67 -10.02
N SER A 119 -11.25 -14.07 -10.96
CA SER A 119 -11.56 -15.49 -11.18
C SER A 119 -10.34 -16.30 -11.61
N THR A 120 -9.42 -15.73 -12.40
CA THR A 120 -8.15 -16.38 -12.74
C THR A 120 -7.29 -16.60 -11.50
N ILE A 121 -7.13 -15.56 -10.66
CA ILE A 121 -6.40 -15.66 -9.38
C ILE A 121 -7.01 -16.76 -8.50
N ASP A 122 -8.33 -16.76 -8.34
CA ASP A 122 -9.06 -17.73 -7.52
C ASP A 122 -8.89 -19.16 -8.02
N SER A 123 -8.90 -19.35 -9.34
CA SER A 123 -8.75 -20.69 -9.93
C SER A 123 -7.38 -21.31 -9.66
N VAL A 124 -6.34 -20.50 -9.44
CA VAL A 124 -4.97 -20.98 -9.21
C VAL A 124 -4.61 -20.96 -7.73
N LEU A 125 -4.71 -19.79 -7.08
CA LEU A 125 -4.27 -19.56 -5.71
C LEU A 125 -5.36 -19.83 -4.67
N GLY A 126 -6.63 -19.67 -5.05
CA GLY A 126 -7.80 -19.84 -4.19
C GLY A 126 -8.42 -18.51 -3.73
N ALA A 127 -9.73 -18.55 -3.48
CA ALA A 127 -10.55 -17.39 -3.12
C ALA A 127 -10.14 -16.65 -1.84
N ASN A 128 -9.43 -17.35 -0.94
CA ASN A 128 -8.94 -16.83 0.35
C ASN A 128 -7.43 -16.63 0.36
N PHE A 129 -6.74 -16.78 -0.79
CA PHE A 129 -5.31 -16.48 -0.84
C PHE A 129 -5.08 -14.96 -0.69
N PRO A 130 -4.21 -14.50 0.22
CA PRO A 130 -3.94 -13.07 0.40
C PRO A 130 -3.32 -12.42 -0.84
N TYR A 131 -3.99 -11.40 -1.35
CA TYR A 131 -3.60 -10.69 -2.57
C TYR A 131 -3.88 -9.20 -2.37
N PHE A 132 -2.83 -8.39 -2.37
CA PHE A 132 -2.88 -6.95 -2.20
C PHE A 132 -2.34 -6.29 -3.45
N ALA A 133 -2.79 -5.08 -3.79
CA ALA A 133 -2.41 -4.44 -5.03
C ALA A 133 -2.40 -2.91 -4.99
N SER A 134 -1.45 -2.30 -5.71
CA SER A 134 -1.51 -0.90 -6.13
C SER A 134 -2.30 -0.80 -7.43
N ILE A 135 -2.88 0.36 -7.71
CA ILE A 135 -3.43 0.69 -9.03
C ILE A 135 -2.31 0.98 -10.04
N GLY A 136 -2.47 0.54 -11.29
CA GLY A 136 -1.67 0.94 -12.45
C GLY A 136 -2.43 1.81 -13.45
N ASN A 137 -1.73 2.36 -14.43
CA ASN A 137 -2.36 3.28 -15.40
C ASN A 137 -3.40 2.58 -16.30
N HIS A 138 -3.33 1.26 -16.46
CA HIS A 138 -4.34 0.48 -17.19
C HIS A 138 -5.57 0.10 -16.34
N ASP A 139 -5.57 0.37 -15.04
CA ASP A 139 -6.66 -0.05 -14.15
C ASP A 139 -7.70 1.06 -13.89
N THR A 140 -7.34 2.31 -14.20
CA THR A 140 -8.07 3.54 -13.82
C THR A 140 -9.55 3.54 -14.18
N GLY A 141 -9.91 3.01 -15.35
CA GLY A 141 -11.30 2.98 -15.83
C GLY A 141 -12.25 2.13 -14.99
N SER A 142 -11.72 1.13 -14.28
CA SER A 142 -12.51 0.15 -13.53
C SER A 142 -12.05 0.01 -12.07
N TRP A 143 -11.28 0.99 -11.56
CA TRP A 143 -10.74 0.94 -10.21
C TRP A 143 -11.81 1.14 -9.14
N ASN A 144 -12.45 2.32 -9.14
CA ASN A 144 -13.30 2.80 -8.04
C ASN A 144 -14.43 1.84 -7.68
N THR A 145 -14.68 1.65 -6.39
CA THR A 145 -15.91 1.01 -5.92
C THR A 145 -17.14 1.72 -6.50
N GLY A 146 -18.11 0.95 -7.00
CA GLY A 146 -19.30 1.51 -7.67
C GLY A 146 -19.02 2.14 -9.04
N CYS A 147 -17.90 1.81 -9.69
CA CYS A 147 -17.66 2.10 -11.10
C CYS A 147 -18.79 1.58 -12.01
N SER A 148 -18.91 2.14 -13.21
CA SER A 148 -19.94 1.77 -14.19
C SER A 148 -19.62 0.52 -15.00
N ASP A 149 -18.58 -0.23 -14.61
CA ASP A 149 -18.14 -1.42 -15.32
C ASP A 149 -19.06 -2.61 -15.01
N ALA A 150 -19.53 -3.28 -16.07
CA ALA A 150 -20.42 -4.43 -15.95
C ALA A 150 -19.72 -5.64 -15.33
N ASP A 151 -18.39 -5.73 -15.45
CA ASP A 151 -17.55 -6.79 -14.92
C ASP A 151 -17.04 -6.49 -13.49
N GLY A 152 -17.60 -5.47 -12.84
CA GLY A 152 -17.27 -5.05 -11.48
C GLY A 152 -16.06 -4.13 -11.41
N CYS A 153 -15.57 -3.86 -10.20
CA CYS A 153 -14.53 -2.84 -9.97
C CYS A 153 -13.37 -3.42 -9.15
N TYR A 154 -12.13 -3.12 -9.55
CA TYR A 154 -10.94 -3.70 -8.92
C TYR A 154 -10.85 -3.40 -7.42
N ALA A 155 -11.11 -2.16 -7.00
CA ALA A 155 -11.08 -1.80 -5.58
C ALA A 155 -12.11 -2.59 -4.77
N GLN A 156 -13.27 -2.89 -5.35
CA GLN A 156 -14.30 -3.70 -4.67
C GLN A 156 -13.83 -5.14 -4.47
N PHE A 157 -13.29 -5.78 -5.51
CA PHE A 157 -12.76 -7.14 -5.40
C PHE A 157 -11.59 -7.25 -4.40
N LEU A 158 -10.70 -6.25 -4.37
CA LEU A 158 -9.60 -6.18 -3.40
C LEU A 158 -10.13 -6.08 -1.97
N LYS A 159 -11.10 -5.18 -1.72
CA LYS A 159 -11.73 -5.04 -0.40
C LYS A 159 -12.44 -6.32 0.04
N ASP A 160 -13.22 -6.93 -0.84
CA ASP A 160 -13.95 -8.16 -0.53
C ASP A 160 -12.97 -9.30 -0.21
N ARG A 161 -11.84 -9.37 -0.91
CA ARG A 161 -10.77 -10.33 -0.58
C ARG A 161 -10.14 -10.05 0.77
N MET A 162 -9.78 -8.80 1.05
CA MET A 162 -9.21 -8.41 2.34
C MET A 162 -10.16 -8.78 3.50
N ALA A 163 -11.45 -8.50 3.35
CA ALA A 163 -12.47 -8.88 4.33
C ALA A 163 -12.54 -10.40 4.55
N ARG A 164 -12.46 -11.23 3.49
CA ARG A 164 -12.46 -12.71 3.61
C ARG A 164 -11.27 -13.25 4.42
N ILE A 165 -10.13 -12.58 4.39
CA ILE A 165 -8.92 -13.00 5.10
C ILE A 165 -8.69 -12.26 6.43
N GLY A 166 -9.65 -11.42 6.85
CA GLY A 166 -9.54 -10.61 8.07
C GLY A 166 -8.47 -9.52 8.00
N ALA A 167 -8.11 -9.06 6.81
CA ALA A 167 -7.25 -7.90 6.62
C ALA A 167 -8.13 -6.64 6.50
N GLU A 168 -7.76 -5.58 7.22
CA GLU A 168 -8.50 -4.32 7.24
C GLU A 168 -7.57 -3.19 6.77
N PRO A 169 -7.91 -2.50 5.67
CA PRO A 169 -7.18 -1.30 5.26
C PRO A 169 -7.49 -0.13 6.19
N ASP A 170 -6.67 0.91 6.16
CA ASP A 170 -6.83 2.13 6.97
C ASP A 170 -8.00 3.03 6.54
N GLY A 171 -8.52 2.85 5.33
CA GLY A 171 -9.64 3.60 4.77
C GLY A 171 -10.92 2.76 4.59
N PRO A 172 -12.10 3.40 4.56
CA PRO A 172 -13.37 2.71 4.33
C PRO A 172 -13.51 2.20 2.89
N ASP A 173 -12.79 2.78 1.94
CA ASP A 173 -12.66 2.34 0.55
C ASP A 173 -11.25 2.64 0.02
N LEU A 174 -10.98 2.26 -1.23
CA LEU A 174 -9.67 2.43 -1.89
C LEU A 174 -9.76 3.45 -3.05
N ASN A 175 -10.81 4.26 -3.11
CA ASN A 175 -11.11 5.11 -4.28
C ASN A 175 -10.17 6.32 -4.39
N ASP A 176 -9.46 6.67 -3.32
CA ASP A 176 -8.38 7.65 -3.34
C ASP A 176 -7.03 7.05 -3.81
N GLU A 177 -7.06 5.79 -4.26
CA GLU A 177 -5.92 5.01 -4.75
C GLU A 177 -4.84 4.75 -3.69
N MET A 178 -5.12 5.02 -2.42
CA MET A 178 -4.19 4.86 -1.31
C MET A 178 -4.78 3.97 -0.25
N TYR A 179 -3.97 3.08 0.31
CA TYR A 179 -4.33 2.39 1.54
C TYR A 179 -3.09 1.80 2.21
N SER A 180 -3.20 1.56 3.50
CA SER A 180 -2.23 0.81 4.27
C SER A 180 -2.92 -0.36 4.95
N VAL A 181 -2.20 -1.47 5.06
CA VAL A 181 -2.71 -2.68 5.70
C VAL A 181 -1.55 -3.43 6.32
N THR A 182 -1.81 -4.03 7.48
CA THR A 182 -0.87 -4.95 8.13
C THR A 182 -1.40 -6.37 7.98
N TYR A 183 -0.53 -7.28 7.54
CA TYR A 183 -0.87 -8.69 7.47
C TYR A 183 0.32 -9.55 7.90
N ARG A 184 0.11 -10.45 8.86
CA ARG A 184 1.15 -11.35 9.43
C ARG A 184 2.43 -10.61 9.85
N GLY A 185 2.25 -9.43 10.45
CA GLY A 185 3.34 -8.58 10.95
C GLY A 185 4.13 -7.81 9.87
N LEU A 186 3.70 -7.83 8.60
CA LEU A 186 4.23 -6.95 7.55
C LEU A 186 3.36 -5.70 7.41
N LYS A 187 3.94 -4.51 7.55
CA LYS A 187 3.26 -3.24 7.23
C LYS A 187 3.42 -2.95 5.74
N MET A 188 2.31 -2.71 5.05
CA MET A 188 2.29 -2.40 3.62
C MET A 188 1.55 -1.09 3.40
N VAL A 189 2.09 -0.24 2.54
CA VAL A 189 1.50 1.05 2.14
C VAL A 189 1.47 1.11 0.62
N PHE A 190 0.28 1.29 0.07
CA PHE A 190 -0.01 1.36 -1.35
C PHE A 190 -0.39 2.80 -1.70
N VAL A 191 0.15 3.32 -2.80
CA VAL A 191 -0.20 4.65 -3.31
C VAL A 191 -0.56 4.61 -4.79
N GLY A 192 -1.26 5.66 -5.23
CA GLY A 192 -1.83 5.77 -6.55
C GLY A 192 -0.83 6.00 -7.68
N GLN A 193 -1.35 6.27 -8.87
CA GLN A 193 -0.57 6.33 -10.11
C GLN A 193 -0.59 7.69 -10.82
N ASP A 194 -1.24 8.71 -10.26
CA ASP A 194 -1.63 9.93 -10.99
C ASP A 194 -0.46 10.66 -11.68
N SER A 195 0.36 11.40 -10.93
CA SER A 195 1.37 12.29 -11.48
C SER A 195 2.56 12.49 -10.54
N VAL A 196 3.68 13.02 -11.07
CA VAL A 196 4.83 13.48 -10.27
C VAL A 196 4.41 14.43 -9.15
N SER A 197 3.46 15.33 -9.42
CA SER A 197 2.94 16.26 -8.42
C SER A 197 2.19 15.53 -7.31
N ALA A 198 1.37 14.53 -7.64
CA ALA A 198 0.68 13.70 -6.65
C ALA A 198 1.68 12.88 -5.83
N GLY A 199 2.70 12.29 -6.47
CA GLY A 199 3.87 11.69 -5.85
C GLY A 199 4.46 12.53 -4.72
N ASP A 200 4.81 13.77 -5.07
CA ASP A 200 5.53 14.65 -4.16
C ASP A 200 4.65 15.29 -3.09
N ASN A 201 3.38 15.57 -3.41
CA ASN A 201 2.53 16.43 -2.59
C ASN A 201 1.34 15.69 -1.95
N THR A 202 1.04 14.45 -2.37
CA THR A 202 -0.08 13.65 -1.85
C THR A 202 0.42 12.31 -1.30
N TYR A 203 1.11 11.52 -2.13
CA TYR A 203 1.53 10.16 -1.78
C TYR A 203 2.65 10.15 -0.73
N ALA A 204 3.67 11.00 -0.88
CA ALA A 204 4.73 11.11 0.12
C ALA A 204 4.22 11.56 1.51
N PRO A 205 3.38 12.60 1.66
CA PRO A 205 2.73 12.91 2.93
C PRO A 205 1.90 11.76 3.51
N TYR A 206 1.14 11.05 2.68
CA TYR A 206 0.36 9.89 3.12
C TYR A 206 1.26 8.78 3.68
N ILE A 207 2.31 8.38 2.96
CA ILE A 207 3.30 7.40 3.44
C ILE A 207 3.91 7.84 4.78
N ARG A 208 4.26 9.11 4.92
CA ARG A 208 4.79 9.65 6.18
C ARG A 208 3.81 9.45 7.32
N ALA A 209 2.54 9.77 7.12
CA ALA A 209 1.50 9.57 8.12
C ALA A 209 1.35 8.09 8.53
N GLN A 210 1.55 7.16 7.59
CA GLN A 210 1.41 5.72 7.86
C GLN A 210 2.61 5.08 8.56
N LEU A 211 3.82 5.64 8.40
CA LEU A 211 5.06 4.95 8.79
C LEU A 211 5.90 5.68 9.83
N SER A 212 5.66 6.97 10.13
CA SER A 212 6.47 7.73 11.08
C SER A 212 6.51 7.12 12.49
N ASP A 213 5.37 6.64 12.97
CA ASP A 213 5.21 6.05 14.31
C ASP A 213 4.94 4.53 14.23
N ASP A 214 5.29 3.89 13.12
CA ASP A 214 5.05 2.46 12.91
C ASP A 214 6.22 1.60 13.42
N ASP A 215 5.91 0.66 14.30
CA ASP A 215 6.89 -0.21 14.98
C ASP A 215 7.18 -1.53 14.23
N HIS A 216 6.61 -1.77 13.04
CA HIS A 216 6.89 -3.00 12.29
C HIS A 216 8.33 -3.04 11.80
N VAL A 217 8.97 -4.21 11.93
CA VAL A 217 10.36 -4.43 11.47
C VAL A 217 10.46 -4.26 9.96
N TRP A 218 9.49 -4.83 9.23
CA TRP A 218 9.44 -4.80 7.79
C TRP A 218 8.27 -3.95 7.32
N LYS A 219 8.59 -3.03 6.39
CA LYS A 219 7.67 -2.09 5.77
C LYS A 219 7.87 -2.17 4.26
N ILE A 220 6.77 -2.19 3.50
CA ILE A 220 6.79 -2.11 2.04
C ILE A 220 6.02 -0.86 1.62
N CYS A 221 6.61 -0.05 0.75
CA CYS A 221 5.85 0.87 -0.08
C CYS A 221 5.68 0.27 -1.48
N SER A 222 4.45 0.33 -2.01
CA SER A 222 4.10 -0.26 -3.30
C SER A 222 3.37 0.76 -4.18
N TRP A 223 3.80 0.90 -5.42
CA TRP A 223 3.11 1.68 -6.46
C TRP A 223 3.49 1.15 -7.85
N HIS A 224 2.83 1.67 -8.89
CA HIS A 224 3.03 1.18 -10.24
C HIS A 224 4.16 1.90 -10.98
N LYS A 225 4.03 3.23 -11.19
CA LYS A 225 4.88 4.00 -12.11
C LYS A 225 6.29 4.30 -11.58
N ASP A 226 7.22 4.47 -12.52
CA ASP A 226 8.64 4.70 -12.22
C ASP A 226 9.05 6.17 -12.27
N GLN A 227 10.28 6.43 -11.80
CA GLN A 227 11.08 7.56 -12.28
C GLN A 227 12.02 7.06 -13.37
N ASN A 228 12.36 7.89 -14.36
CA ASN A 228 13.15 7.48 -15.52
C ASN A 228 14.49 6.85 -15.09
N ALA A 229 15.14 7.42 -14.08
CA ALA A 229 16.40 6.91 -13.52
C ALA A 229 16.23 5.67 -12.62
N MET A 230 15.02 5.35 -12.17
CA MET A 230 14.68 4.15 -11.39
C MET A 230 14.17 2.99 -12.25
N GLN A 231 14.45 3.03 -13.56
CA GLN A 231 14.18 1.92 -14.46
C GLN A 231 15.20 1.82 -15.60
N VAL A 232 15.18 0.69 -16.31
CA VAL A 232 16.20 0.33 -17.32
C VAL A 232 15.69 0.36 -18.77
N GLY A 233 14.38 0.52 -18.94
CA GLY A 233 13.67 0.67 -20.20
C GLY A 233 13.40 2.14 -20.55
N GLY A 234 12.25 2.38 -21.16
CA GLY A 234 11.91 3.65 -21.80
C GLY A 234 10.98 4.58 -21.02
N LYS A 235 10.61 4.27 -19.77
CA LYS A 235 9.63 5.07 -19.01
C LYS A 235 10.18 6.43 -18.60
N GLY A 236 9.28 7.42 -18.49
CA GLY A 236 9.61 8.78 -18.09
C GLY A 236 9.67 8.95 -16.57
N ASP A 237 9.74 10.20 -16.13
CA ASP A 237 9.50 10.56 -14.73
C ASP A 237 7.99 10.72 -14.52
N GLU A 238 7.39 9.79 -13.79
CA GLU A 238 5.92 9.73 -13.66
C GLU A 238 5.44 9.71 -12.21
N MET A 239 6.33 9.41 -11.27
CA MET A 239 5.95 9.17 -9.87
C MET A 239 6.49 10.21 -8.88
N GLY A 240 7.52 10.99 -9.23
CA GLY A 240 8.15 11.97 -8.34
C GLY A 240 9.18 11.37 -7.40
N TRP A 241 10.03 12.21 -6.81
CA TRP A 241 11.18 11.75 -6.01
C TRP A 241 10.90 11.69 -4.51
N LYS A 242 10.03 12.58 -3.99
CA LYS A 242 9.78 12.61 -2.53
C LYS A 242 9.11 11.33 -2.05
N VAL A 243 8.36 10.63 -2.90
CA VAL A 243 7.73 9.35 -2.56
C VAL A 243 8.79 8.26 -2.32
N TYR A 244 9.79 8.14 -3.20
CA TYR A 244 10.93 7.24 -3.03
C TYR A 244 11.73 7.58 -1.78
N GLU A 245 12.13 8.85 -1.63
CA GLU A 245 12.95 9.30 -0.51
C GLU A 245 12.22 9.13 0.83
N THR A 246 10.91 9.44 0.88
CA THR A 246 10.10 9.27 2.10
C THR A 246 10.01 7.79 2.50
N CYS A 247 9.77 6.88 1.56
CA CYS A 247 9.75 5.45 1.84
C CYS A 247 11.10 4.93 2.35
N LYS A 248 12.20 5.34 1.71
CA LYS A 248 13.55 5.00 2.14
C LYS A 248 13.84 5.50 3.56
N ASP A 249 13.57 6.77 3.84
CA ASP A 249 13.86 7.38 5.14
C ASP A 249 13.04 6.76 6.28
N LEU A 250 11.87 6.21 5.95
CA LEU A 250 11.01 5.48 6.89
C LEU A 250 11.35 3.97 6.97
N GLY A 251 12.42 3.54 6.30
CA GLY A 251 12.93 2.18 6.37
C GLY A 251 12.06 1.15 5.65
N ALA A 252 11.36 1.56 4.59
CA ALA A 252 10.56 0.66 3.76
C ALA A 252 11.34 0.16 2.53
N ILE A 253 11.10 -1.09 2.15
CA ILE A 253 11.47 -1.60 0.82
C ILE A 253 10.51 -0.99 -0.20
N ILE A 254 11.02 -0.63 -1.38
CA ILE A 254 10.25 0.02 -2.44
C ILE A 254 9.99 -0.97 -3.57
N ALA A 255 8.72 -1.25 -3.82
CA ALA A 255 8.24 -2.20 -4.83
C ALA A 255 7.51 -1.46 -5.96
N THR A 256 8.03 -1.56 -7.18
CA THR A 256 7.44 -0.95 -8.39
C THR A 256 7.30 -1.96 -9.54
N ALA A 257 6.65 -1.54 -10.63
CA ALA A 257 6.45 -2.33 -11.84
C ALA A 257 6.47 -1.41 -13.07
N HIS A 258 5.45 -1.44 -13.94
CA HIS A 258 5.27 -0.55 -15.10
C HIS A 258 6.25 -0.76 -16.25
N GLU A 259 7.55 -0.82 -15.98
CA GLU A 259 8.54 -1.30 -16.93
C GLU A 259 8.55 -2.83 -16.94
N HIS A 260 8.34 -3.41 -18.13
CA HIS A 260 8.14 -4.86 -18.28
C HIS A 260 9.47 -5.63 -18.29
N SER A 261 10.16 -5.55 -17.16
CA SER A 261 11.43 -6.18 -16.88
C SER A 261 11.58 -6.45 -15.39
N TYR A 262 12.62 -7.19 -15.01
CA TYR A 262 13.03 -7.30 -13.62
C TYR A 262 14.36 -6.58 -13.43
N HIS A 263 14.44 -5.75 -12.40
CA HIS A 263 15.70 -5.16 -11.97
C HIS A 263 15.59 -4.66 -10.53
N ARG A 264 16.74 -4.60 -9.86
CA ARG A 264 16.84 -4.02 -8.52
C ARG A 264 18.14 -3.29 -8.30
N THR A 265 18.09 -2.30 -7.43
CA THR A 265 19.26 -1.54 -7.02
C THR A 265 20.07 -2.30 -5.95
N LYS A 266 21.30 -1.87 -5.75
CA LYS A 266 22.04 -2.01 -4.50
C LYS A 266 21.35 -1.21 -3.39
N THR A 267 21.90 -1.25 -2.19
CA THR A 267 21.49 -0.34 -1.11
C THR A 267 21.81 1.10 -1.50
N LEU A 268 20.80 1.98 -1.45
CA LEU A 268 20.91 3.40 -1.74
C LEU A 268 20.66 4.26 -0.50
N THR A 269 21.45 5.31 -0.31
CA THR A 269 21.25 6.36 0.70
C THR A 269 20.57 7.61 0.12
N SER A 270 20.60 7.78 -1.20
CA SER A 270 19.73 8.69 -1.94
C SER A 270 19.27 7.98 -3.21
N ILE A 271 17.96 7.85 -3.35
CA ILE A 271 17.33 7.23 -4.53
C ILE A 271 17.29 8.23 -5.68
N GLU A 272 16.93 9.49 -5.40
CA GLU A 272 16.90 10.58 -6.39
C GLU A 272 18.26 10.80 -7.06
N ASN A 273 19.34 10.63 -6.31
CA ASN A 273 20.69 10.79 -6.83
C ASN A 273 21.40 9.47 -7.13
N GLN A 274 20.73 8.32 -6.92
CA GLN A 274 21.26 6.96 -7.12
C GLN A 274 22.59 6.72 -6.38
N ILE A 275 22.71 7.22 -5.14
CA ILE A 275 23.93 7.10 -4.34
C ILE A 275 23.92 5.76 -3.61
N VAL A 276 24.84 4.87 -3.97
CA VAL A 276 25.06 3.57 -3.31
C VAL A 276 25.64 3.79 -1.91
N ASP A 277 25.12 3.06 -0.91
CA ASP A 277 25.67 3.04 0.45
C ASP A 277 27.09 2.47 0.43
N SER A 278 28.09 3.29 0.75
CA SER A 278 29.48 2.86 0.84
C SER A 278 29.73 1.86 1.99
N ALA A 279 28.86 1.83 3.00
CA ALA A 279 28.92 0.85 4.09
C ALA A 279 28.15 -0.45 3.79
N CYS A 280 27.34 -0.49 2.72
CA CYS A 280 26.61 -1.67 2.27
C CYS A 280 26.56 -1.75 0.73
N PRO A 281 27.72 -1.80 0.04
CA PRO A 281 27.80 -1.70 -1.42
C PRO A 281 27.61 -3.04 -2.15
N ASP A 282 27.55 -4.15 -1.41
CA ASP A 282 27.48 -5.50 -1.96
C ASP A 282 26.16 -5.70 -2.74
N PRO A 283 26.20 -6.16 -4.00
CA PRO A 283 24.99 -6.38 -4.80
C PRO A 283 24.11 -7.54 -4.29
N THR A 284 24.63 -8.43 -3.44
CA THR A 284 23.94 -9.60 -2.89
C THR A 284 23.57 -9.46 -1.42
N THR A 285 24.00 -8.38 -0.75
CA THR A 285 23.61 -8.07 0.64
C THR A 285 23.07 -6.65 0.73
N LEU A 286 21.78 -6.52 1.02
CA LEU A 286 21.07 -5.25 1.09
C LEU A 286 20.82 -4.83 2.54
N CYS A 287 20.89 -3.53 2.80
CA CYS A 287 20.69 -2.96 4.12
C CYS A 287 19.52 -1.97 4.12
N VAL A 288 18.55 -2.20 4.99
CA VAL A 288 17.42 -1.28 5.23
C VAL A 288 17.63 -0.61 6.59
N ALA A 289 17.46 0.71 6.65
CA ALA A 289 17.46 1.42 7.92
C ALA A 289 16.65 2.71 7.80
N ARG A 290 15.77 2.96 8.78
CA ARG A 290 15.09 4.24 8.93
C ARG A 290 16.05 5.33 9.44
N GLY A 291 15.79 6.58 9.10
CA GLY A 291 16.51 7.75 9.61
C GLY A 291 16.48 8.93 8.64
N THR A 292 17.01 10.08 9.07
CA THR A 292 17.15 11.30 8.23
C THR A 292 18.03 11.08 7.00
N SER A 293 18.89 10.06 7.05
CA SER A 293 19.62 9.53 5.89
C SER A 293 19.38 8.03 5.86
N GLY A 294 18.10 7.66 5.77
CA GLY A 294 17.71 6.27 5.70
C GLY A 294 18.29 5.61 4.46
N LYS A 295 18.26 4.28 4.45
CA LYS A 295 18.74 3.47 3.34
C LYS A 295 17.79 2.34 3.05
N SER A 296 17.67 2.03 1.77
CA SER A 296 16.83 0.95 1.27
C SER A 296 17.25 0.62 -0.17
N PHE A 297 16.46 -0.19 -0.85
CA PHE A 297 16.62 -0.51 -2.25
C PHE A 297 15.26 -0.43 -2.95
N VAL A 298 15.33 -0.29 -4.27
CA VAL A 298 14.17 -0.24 -5.17
C VAL A 298 14.24 -1.47 -6.07
N PHE A 299 13.09 -2.07 -6.37
CA PHE A 299 12.99 -3.06 -7.44
C PHE A 299 11.78 -2.80 -8.32
N VAL A 300 11.92 -3.17 -9.59
CA VAL A 300 10.84 -3.30 -10.57
C VAL A 300 10.60 -4.79 -10.81
N SER A 301 9.35 -5.23 -10.65
CA SER A 301 8.92 -6.63 -10.87
C SER A 301 7.80 -6.73 -11.92
N GLY A 302 8.00 -6.11 -13.09
CA GLY A 302 7.00 -6.01 -14.17
C GLY A 302 6.97 -7.19 -15.15
N LEU A 303 7.42 -8.38 -14.72
CA LEU A 303 7.46 -9.60 -15.55
C LEU A 303 6.30 -10.56 -15.24
N GLY A 304 5.13 -10.02 -14.88
CA GLY A 304 3.98 -10.79 -14.43
C GLY A 304 3.20 -11.53 -15.53
N GLY A 305 3.35 -11.13 -16.80
CA GLY A 305 2.76 -11.88 -17.92
C GLY A 305 2.40 -11.11 -19.19
N ASN A 306 2.41 -9.78 -19.19
CA ASN A 306 1.94 -9.00 -20.33
C ASN A 306 2.92 -8.98 -21.51
N SER A 307 4.17 -8.58 -21.28
CA SER A 307 5.26 -8.64 -22.27
C SER A 307 6.63 -8.50 -21.61
N VAL A 308 7.70 -8.55 -22.41
CA VAL A 308 9.09 -8.40 -21.94
C VAL A 308 9.79 -7.36 -22.81
N ARG A 309 10.34 -6.31 -22.19
CA ARG A 309 11.01 -5.20 -22.89
C ARG A 309 12.54 -5.30 -22.79
N ASP A 310 13.23 -4.58 -23.66
CA ASP A 310 14.69 -4.56 -23.75
C ASP A 310 15.33 -3.51 -22.83
N GLN A 311 16.62 -3.68 -22.53
CA GLN A 311 17.40 -2.69 -21.81
C GLN A 311 17.84 -1.58 -22.77
N VAL A 312 17.32 -0.36 -22.58
CA VAL A 312 17.66 0.79 -23.42
C VAL A 312 18.62 1.77 -22.73
N ARG A 313 18.89 1.59 -21.42
CA ARG A 313 19.82 2.42 -20.64
C ARG A 313 20.64 1.65 -19.61
N CYS A 314 21.60 2.33 -19.01
CA CYS A 314 22.55 1.75 -18.05
C CYS A 314 23.38 0.59 -18.63
N LEU A 315 23.73 0.71 -19.92
CA LEU A 315 24.61 -0.24 -20.62
C LEU A 315 26.03 -0.22 -20.03
N PRO A 316 26.79 -1.34 -20.08
CA PRO A 316 26.53 -2.58 -20.82
C PRO A 316 25.39 -3.44 -20.22
N SER A 317 24.93 -4.45 -20.97
CA SER A 317 23.88 -5.39 -20.55
C SER A 317 24.36 -6.51 -19.63
N THR A 318 25.63 -6.48 -19.23
CA THR A 318 26.29 -7.42 -18.31
C THR A 318 26.87 -6.65 -17.12
N TYR A 319 26.83 -7.25 -15.93
CA TYR A 319 27.42 -6.65 -14.73
C TYR A 319 28.96 -6.47 -14.89
N PRO A 320 29.55 -5.34 -14.45
CA PRO A 320 28.89 -4.17 -13.87
C PRO A 320 28.15 -3.34 -14.92
N TYR A 321 26.91 -2.96 -14.59
CA TYR A 321 26.07 -2.09 -15.42
C TYR A 321 26.57 -0.64 -15.39
N GLY A 322 26.13 0.17 -16.37
CA GLY A 322 26.46 1.60 -16.45
C GLY A 322 25.68 2.48 -15.48
N CYS A 323 25.35 3.70 -15.91
CA CYS A 323 24.73 4.74 -15.08
C CYS A 323 25.61 5.14 -13.89
N LYS A 324 25.10 5.12 -12.67
CA LYS A 324 25.83 5.50 -11.45
C LYS A 324 26.29 4.28 -10.63
N GLY A 325 26.21 3.08 -11.22
CA GLY A 325 26.60 1.82 -10.57
C GLY A 325 25.60 1.33 -9.51
N GLU A 326 24.38 1.88 -9.53
CA GLU A 326 23.29 1.62 -8.61
C GLU A 326 22.65 0.24 -8.79
N TRP A 327 22.73 -0.34 -9.99
CA TRP A 327 22.06 -1.60 -10.30
C TRP A 327 22.82 -2.81 -9.74
N ALA A 328 22.10 -3.66 -9.00
CA ALA A 328 22.60 -4.96 -8.55
C ALA A 328 22.28 -6.06 -9.58
N LYS A 329 21.08 -6.01 -10.18
CA LYS A 329 20.65 -6.93 -11.22
C LYS A 329 19.74 -6.24 -12.23
N ILE A 330 19.93 -6.60 -13.51
CA ILE A 330 19.05 -6.28 -14.63
C ILE A 330 18.71 -7.57 -15.38
N TYR A 331 17.43 -7.79 -15.65
CA TYR A 331 16.88 -8.90 -16.43
C TYR A 331 15.75 -8.41 -17.33
N THR A 332 16.10 -8.18 -18.58
CA THR A 332 15.26 -7.69 -19.68
C THR A 332 15.32 -8.69 -20.84
N SER A 333 14.59 -8.46 -21.94
CA SER A 333 14.72 -9.29 -23.15
C SER A 333 16.16 -9.32 -23.68
N THR A 334 16.97 -8.28 -23.45
CA THR A 334 18.40 -8.22 -23.78
C THR A 334 19.22 -9.29 -23.03
N GLN A 335 18.81 -9.68 -21.83
CA GLN A 335 19.40 -10.77 -21.04
C GLN A 335 18.65 -12.10 -21.22
N GLY A 336 17.70 -12.19 -22.16
CA GLY A 336 16.87 -13.37 -22.36
C GLY A 336 15.78 -13.52 -21.29
N ALA A 337 15.17 -12.41 -20.87
CA ALA A 337 14.13 -12.46 -19.86
C ALA A 337 12.88 -13.24 -20.29
N THR A 338 12.36 -14.02 -19.35
CA THR A 338 11.02 -14.61 -19.39
C THR A 338 10.23 -14.15 -18.16
N PHE A 339 8.92 -14.40 -18.16
CA PHE A 339 8.05 -14.07 -17.03
C PHE A 339 8.46 -14.75 -15.72
N GLY A 340 8.11 -14.15 -14.60
CA GLY A 340 8.49 -14.62 -13.27
C GLY A 340 7.96 -13.76 -12.14
N ALA A 341 8.42 -14.04 -10.93
CA ALA A 341 8.09 -13.28 -9.74
C ALA A 341 9.33 -13.10 -8.86
N LEU A 342 9.41 -11.94 -8.21
CA LEU A 342 10.31 -11.74 -7.08
C LEU A 342 9.67 -12.33 -5.82
N PHE A 343 10.44 -13.09 -5.05
CA PHE A 343 10.04 -13.59 -3.75
C PHE A 343 10.93 -12.97 -2.68
N ILE A 344 10.35 -12.55 -1.57
CA ILE A 344 11.10 -12.19 -0.36
C ILE A 344 10.54 -12.99 0.81
N VAL A 345 11.40 -13.72 1.49
CA VAL A 345 11.11 -14.46 2.71
C VAL A 345 11.58 -13.63 3.90
N PHE A 346 10.66 -13.19 4.74
CA PHE A 346 10.98 -12.40 5.94
C PHE A 346 11.12 -13.28 7.18
N ASN A 347 11.84 -12.76 8.18
CA ASN A 347 12.09 -13.44 9.45
C ASN A 347 12.69 -14.85 9.22
N VAL A 348 13.77 -14.88 8.43
CA VAL A 348 14.45 -16.12 8.02
C VAL A 348 15.18 -16.72 9.22
N ASN A 349 15.03 -18.03 9.42
CA ASN A 349 15.62 -18.77 10.53
C ASN A 349 15.27 -18.21 11.93
N GLY A 350 14.13 -17.52 12.04
CA GLY A 350 13.67 -16.90 13.29
C GLY A 350 14.38 -15.59 13.67
N ASP A 351 15.22 -15.04 12.80
CA ASP A 351 15.78 -13.70 12.97
C ASP A 351 14.83 -12.66 12.36
N PRO A 352 14.11 -11.87 13.18
CA PRO A 352 13.10 -10.94 12.68
C PRO A 352 13.69 -9.86 11.79
N ARG A 353 15.02 -9.65 11.81
CA ARG A 353 15.71 -8.62 11.04
C ARG A 353 16.39 -9.13 9.79
N LYS A 354 16.20 -10.40 9.43
CA LYS A 354 16.72 -10.99 8.20
C LYS A 354 15.60 -11.36 7.24
N ALA A 355 15.83 -11.04 5.98
CA ALA A 355 15.04 -11.53 4.87
C ALA A 355 15.94 -12.07 3.76
N HIS A 356 15.40 -12.93 2.93
CA HIS A 356 16.09 -13.53 1.79
C HIS A 356 15.21 -13.35 0.55
N GLY A 357 15.77 -12.74 -0.49
CA GLY A 357 15.10 -12.41 -1.74
C GLY A 357 15.66 -13.17 -2.92
N TYR A 358 14.80 -13.58 -3.85
CA TYR A 358 15.21 -14.15 -5.13
C TYR A 358 14.16 -13.93 -6.21
N PHE A 359 14.60 -13.67 -7.44
CA PHE A 359 13.71 -13.67 -8.60
C PHE A 359 13.79 -15.01 -9.30
N LYS A 360 12.63 -15.65 -9.50
CA LYS A 360 12.53 -16.92 -10.22
C LYS A 360 11.61 -16.75 -11.42
N ASN A 361 12.03 -17.29 -12.55
CA ASN A 361 11.24 -17.26 -13.77
C ASN A 361 10.38 -18.53 -13.92
N VAL A 362 9.40 -18.48 -14.84
CA VAL A 362 8.45 -19.58 -15.07
C VAL A 362 9.09 -20.84 -15.66
N VAL A 363 10.32 -20.76 -16.18
CA VAL A 363 11.10 -21.94 -16.60
C VAL A 363 11.92 -22.56 -15.45
N GLY A 364 11.79 -22.01 -14.23
CA GLY A 364 12.37 -22.58 -13.01
C GLY A 364 13.77 -22.09 -12.67
N GLN A 365 14.31 -21.12 -13.40
CA GLN A 365 15.64 -20.56 -13.14
C GLN A 365 15.57 -19.47 -12.08
N VAL A 366 16.47 -19.53 -11.10
CA VAL A 366 16.75 -18.42 -10.19
C VAL A 366 17.68 -17.45 -10.91
N ILE A 367 17.18 -16.26 -11.19
CA ILE A 367 17.88 -15.24 -11.97
C ILE A 367 18.68 -14.31 -11.08
N ASP A 368 18.20 -14.10 -9.86
CA ASP A 368 18.78 -13.21 -8.87
C ASP A 368 18.50 -13.76 -7.47
N GLU A 369 19.41 -13.50 -6.54
CA GLU A 369 19.36 -13.99 -5.17
C GLU A 369 20.17 -13.04 -4.27
N PHE A 370 19.61 -12.67 -3.12
CA PHE A 370 20.20 -11.69 -2.21
C PHE A 370 19.64 -11.83 -0.79
N ASP A 371 20.44 -11.40 0.19
CA ASP A 371 20.00 -11.26 1.57
C ASP A 371 19.69 -9.79 1.90
N VAL A 372 18.73 -9.57 2.79
CA VAL A 372 18.38 -8.25 3.30
C VAL A 372 18.47 -8.25 4.82
N THR A 373 19.12 -7.24 5.36
CA THR A 373 19.13 -6.97 6.81
C THR A 373 18.50 -5.64 7.09
N VAL A 374 17.73 -5.54 8.17
CA VAL A 374 17.23 -4.26 8.68
C VAL A 374 17.96 -3.89 9.96
N ALA A 375 18.48 -2.66 10.01
CA ALA A 375 19.13 -2.15 11.20
C ALA A 375 18.13 -2.07 12.36
N ALA A 376 18.60 -2.29 13.60
CA ALA A 376 17.78 -2.00 14.76
C ALA A 376 17.44 -0.50 14.77
N SER A 377 16.16 -0.16 14.94
CA SER A 377 15.76 1.22 15.24
C SER A 377 16.59 1.72 16.42
N PRO A 378 17.25 2.89 16.34
CA PRO A 378 17.86 3.48 17.52
C PRO A 378 16.75 3.68 18.54
N SER A 379 16.83 2.96 19.66
CA SER A 379 15.95 3.13 20.80
C SER A 379 16.09 4.55 21.32
N GLY A 380 15.02 5.34 21.29
CA GLY A 380 14.95 6.63 21.95
C GLY A 380 15.51 7.80 21.14
N ILE A 381 14.66 8.39 20.29
CA ILE A 381 14.65 9.84 20.15
C ILE A 381 13.61 10.32 21.18
N PRO A 382 13.97 11.10 22.21
CA PRO A 382 12.99 11.69 23.11
C PRO A 382 11.99 12.49 22.28
N ALA A 383 10.69 12.24 22.50
CA ALA A 383 9.65 13.08 21.94
C ALA A 383 9.98 14.55 22.24
N ALA A 384 9.98 15.40 21.21
CA ALA A 384 10.18 16.83 21.38
C ALA A 384 9.15 17.34 22.42
N PRO A 385 9.55 18.19 23.39
CA PRO A 385 8.62 18.67 24.39
C PRO A 385 7.51 19.47 23.71
N SER A 386 6.31 18.90 23.69
CA SER A 386 5.08 19.60 23.35
C SER A 386 4.80 20.62 24.46
N GLY A 387 5.29 21.84 24.28
CA GLY A 387 5.21 22.86 25.32
C GLY A 387 5.61 24.26 24.88
N LEU A 388 4.86 24.85 23.95
CA LEU A 388 4.66 26.30 23.97
C LEU A 388 3.17 26.59 23.80
N SER A 389 2.49 26.68 24.95
CA SER A 389 1.23 27.41 25.06
C SER A 389 1.55 28.89 24.84
N LEU A 390 1.13 29.43 23.70
CA LEU A 390 0.97 30.87 23.55
C LEU A 390 -0.06 31.35 24.58
N ARG A 391 0.33 32.33 25.39
CA ARG A 391 -0.58 33.31 25.99
C ARG A 391 -0.34 34.63 25.30
#